data_AF-A0AAN8JXD7-F1
#
_entry.id   AF-A0AAN8JXD7-F1
#
_cell.length_a   1.000
_cell.length_b   1.000
_cell.length_c   1.000
_cell.angle_alpha   90.00
_cell.angle_beta   90.00
_cell.angle_gamma   90.00
#
_symmetry.space_group_name_H-M   'P 1'
#
loop_
_entity.id
_entity.type
_entity.pdbx_description
1 polymer ?
#
loop_
_entity_poly.entity_id
_entity_poly.type
_entity_poly.pdbx_seq_one_letter_code
_entity_poly.pdbx_strand_id
1 'polypeptide(L)'
;MSDRSARPTGGNHLSKEEVALRLSKRLCYILRYGAVKSGLHVNEHGFVPVEELIKLPMLKWHSKEEILQELSTSISTRNVNRFELLEQNGEILARAVYARNFEKAPVSTENQESQIDSLYDVCLQKIMDNLNDYDLSDFQDEHTIRIMIYRLKSQKKLNMKGLKVLLVPTLEHLDFEGLYLTENIFKLMWNNCPNLKELSLKNCGYIVTDTILIQILKKLPKIEILNVAFCNHLTDKTLETIVKYIPQIKELNLNKINNFSEEAIIKFLSSTHKLKRLDVYNLRTTEQGRVKILQYIRSHGIKFICREFENEDVAPEMPAYL
;
A
#
# COMPACT_ATOMS: atom_id res chain seq x y z
N MET A 1 28.05 -38.74 0.56
CA MET A 1 27.73 -38.17 1.89
C MET A 1 27.52 -36.68 1.71
N SER A 2 26.28 -36.24 1.56
CA SER A 2 25.94 -34.83 1.41
C SER A 2 24.89 -34.46 2.46
N ASP A 3 25.40 -33.81 3.49
CA ASP A 3 24.81 -32.83 4.39
C ASP A 3 23.26 -32.78 4.49
N ARG A 4 22.72 -33.38 5.56
CA ARG A 4 21.35 -33.16 6.03
C ARG A 4 21.39 -32.02 7.04
N SER A 5 21.14 -30.79 6.58
CA SER A 5 20.92 -29.66 7.48
C SER A 5 19.66 -29.91 8.33
N ALA A 6 19.82 -29.77 9.64
CA ALA A 6 18.81 -30.05 10.64
C ALA A 6 17.54 -29.20 10.45
N ARG A 7 16.37 -29.77 10.77
CA ARG A 7 15.10 -29.02 10.91
C ARG A 7 15.29 -27.90 11.94
N PRO A 8 14.75 -26.68 11.73
CA PRO A 8 14.92 -25.59 12.69
C PRO A 8 14.28 -25.97 14.02
N THR A 9 15.10 -26.25 15.03
CA THR A 9 14.69 -26.48 16.41
C THR A 9 14.48 -25.14 17.09
N GLY A 10 13.25 -24.62 17.00
CA GLY A 10 12.80 -23.45 17.74
C GLY A 10 11.32 -23.56 18.09
N GLY A 11 11.03 -23.81 19.37
CA GLY A 11 9.70 -23.67 19.98
C GLY A 11 8.76 -24.88 19.84
N ASN A 12 8.56 -25.59 20.96
CA ASN A 12 7.67 -26.74 21.19
C ASN A 12 7.93 -27.98 20.31
N HIS A 13 8.29 -29.10 20.93
CA HIS A 13 8.26 -30.42 20.30
C HIS A 13 6.81 -30.73 19.91
N LEU A 14 6.44 -30.39 18.67
CA LEU A 14 5.15 -30.76 18.10
C LEU A 14 5.04 -32.29 18.13
N SER A 15 3.92 -32.80 18.64
CA SER A 15 3.68 -34.25 18.66
C SER A 15 3.62 -34.78 17.22
N LYS A 16 3.86 -36.09 17.03
CA LYS A 16 3.71 -36.72 15.70
C LYS A 16 2.32 -36.48 15.11
N GLU A 17 1.29 -36.40 15.96
CA GLU A 17 -0.10 -36.10 15.59
C GLU A 17 -0.28 -34.66 15.09
N GLU A 18 0.38 -33.67 15.71
CA GLU A 18 0.31 -32.28 15.27
C GLU A 18 1.00 -32.05 13.93
N VAL A 19 2.10 -32.76 13.68
CA VAL A 19 2.80 -32.74 12.38
C VAL A 19 1.93 -33.35 11.28
N ALA A 20 1.30 -34.50 11.54
CA ALA A 20 0.36 -35.14 10.61
C ALA A 20 -0.87 -34.24 10.32
N LEU A 21 -1.44 -33.62 11.37
CA LEU A 21 -2.58 -32.71 11.22
C LEU A 21 -2.24 -31.48 10.35
N ARG A 22 -1.02 -30.94 10.47
CA ARG A 22 -0.55 -29.83 9.63
C ARG A 22 -0.39 -30.26 8.18
N LEU A 23 0.18 -31.44 7.93
CA LEU A 23 0.30 -32.00 6.57
C LEU A 23 -1.09 -32.19 5.95
N SER A 24 -2.01 -32.82 6.68
CA SER A 24 -3.41 -33.01 6.28
C SER A 24 -4.10 -31.70 5.85
N LYS A 25 -3.97 -30.66 6.67
CA LYS A 25 -4.55 -29.33 6.39
C LYS A 25 -3.94 -28.69 5.15
N ARG A 26 -2.61 -28.82 4.95
CA ARG A 26 -1.91 -28.30 3.77
C ARG A 26 -2.35 -29.01 2.50
N LEU A 27 -2.37 -30.35 2.52
CA LEU A 27 -2.85 -31.16 1.40
C LEU A 27 -4.31 -30.83 1.06
N CYS A 28 -5.17 -30.65 2.07
CA CYS A 28 -6.55 -30.19 1.85
C CYS A 28 -6.60 -28.81 1.16
N TYR A 29 -5.78 -27.84 1.58
CA TYR A 29 -5.76 -26.52 0.97
C TYR A 29 -5.27 -26.57 -0.48
N ILE A 30 -4.14 -27.24 -0.72
CA ILE A 30 -3.52 -27.33 -2.04
C ILE A 30 -4.49 -28.01 -3.02
N LEU A 31 -4.97 -29.20 -2.69
CA LEU A 31 -5.80 -30.00 -3.59
C LEU A 31 -7.23 -29.45 -3.76
N ARG A 32 -7.67 -28.49 -2.94
CA ARG A 32 -8.99 -27.85 -3.09
C ARG A 32 -8.97 -26.46 -3.73
N TYR A 33 -7.94 -25.67 -3.45
CA TYR A 33 -7.91 -24.25 -3.80
C TYR A 33 -6.56 -23.79 -4.34
N GLY A 34 -5.48 -24.43 -3.89
CA GLY A 34 -4.12 -23.97 -4.14
C GLY A 34 -3.45 -24.52 -5.40
N ALA A 35 -3.96 -25.60 -6.00
CA ALA A 35 -3.26 -26.34 -7.06
C ALA A 35 -2.92 -25.47 -8.27
N VAL A 36 -3.93 -24.86 -8.90
CA VAL A 36 -3.75 -23.97 -10.07
C VAL A 36 -2.89 -22.76 -9.71
N LYS A 37 -3.15 -22.12 -8.55
CA LYS A 37 -2.37 -20.97 -8.07
C LYS A 37 -0.90 -21.31 -7.82
N SER A 38 -0.61 -22.56 -7.47
CA SER A 38 0.75 -23.07 -7.22
C SER A 38 1.42 -23.62 -8.48
N GLY A 39 0.78 -23.47 -9.65
CA GLY A 39 1.33 -23.90 -10.95
C GLY A 39 1.27 -25.41 -11.18
N LEU A 40 0.44 -26.16 -10.45
CA LEU A 40 0.26 -27.59 -10.63
C LEU A 40 -0.69 -27.88 -11.80
N HIS A 41 -0.41 -28.95 -12.54
CA HIS A 41 -1.36 -29.47 -13.51
C HIS A 41 -2.53 -30.16 -12.80
N VAL A 42 -3.74 -29.72 -13.13
CA VAL A 42 -4.99 -30.31 -12.66
C VAL A 42 -5.72 -30.84 -13.88
N ASN A 43 -6.01 -32.14 -13.91
CA ASN A 43 -6.77 -32.73 -15.01
C ASN A 43 -8.27 -32.36 -14.93
N GLU A 44 -9.04 -32.75 -15.96
CA GLU A 44 -10.49 -32.48 -16.06
C GLU A 44 -11.32 -33.04 -14.88
N HIS A 45 -10.77 -34.02 -14.15
CA HIS A 45 -11.41 -34.64 -12.99
C HIS A 45 -10.87 -34.12 -11.64
N GLY A 46 -10.05 -33.07 -11.66
CA GLY A 46 -9.52 -32.43 -10.45
C GLY A 46 -8.32 -33.13 -9.81
N PHE A 47 -7.71 -34.10 -10.49
CA PHE A 47 -6.53 -34.82 -10.00
C PHE A 47 -5.23 -34.10 -10.36
N VAL A 48 -4.28 -34.18 -9.45
CA VAL A 48 -2.93 -33.60 -9.55
C VAL A 48 -1.88 -34.71 -9.46
N PRO A 49 -0.85 -34.74 -10.33
CA PRO A 49 0.26 -35.68 -10.18
C PRO A 49 0.98 -35.49 -8.85
N VAL A 50 1.17 -36.58 -8.08
CA VAL A 50 1.85 -36.52 -6.78
C VAL A 50 3.31 -36.05 -6.95
N GLU A 51 3.95 -36.37 -8.08
CA GLU A 51 5.30 -35.93 -8.42
C GLU A 51 5.44 -34.40 -8.54
N GLU A 52 4.38 -33.69 -8.94
CA GLU A 52 4.36 -32.23 -8.92
C GLU A 52 4.09 -31.69 -7.52
N LEU A 53 3.17 -32.34 -6.80
CA LEU A 53 2.78 -31.97 -5.45
C LEU A 53 3.98 -31.95 -4.49
N ILE A 54 4.83 -32.99 -4.52
CA ILE A 54 6.01 -33.09 -3.64
C ILE A 54 7.07 -32.00 -3.89
N LYS A 55 7.06 -31.38 -5.08
CA LYS A 55 8.01 -30.31 -5.44
C LYS A 55 7.63 -28.96 -4.84
N LEU A 56 6.44 -28.81 -4.28
CA LEU A 56 5.98 -27.54 -3.74
C LEU A 56 6.83 -27.08 -2.54
N PRO A 57 7.24 -25.80 -2.49
CA PRO A 57 8.07 -25.27 -1.38
C PRO A 57 7.47 -25.47 0.01
N MET A 58 6.13 -25.53 0.11
CA MET A 58 5.41 -25.74 1.37
C MET A 58 5.37 -27.20 1.85
N LEU A 59 5.73 -28.15 0.98
CA LEU A 59 5.82 -29.59 1.27
C LEU A 59 7.27 -30.10 1.34
N LYS A 60 8.28 -29.24 1.12
CA LYS A 60 9.72 -29.57 1.10
C LYS A 60 10.27 -30.32 2.33
N TRP A 61 9.54 -30.33 3.44
CA TRP A 61 9.95 -30.96 4.69
C TRP A 61 9.34 -32.36 4.91
N HIS A 62 8.52 -32.82 3.97
CA HIS A 62 7.82 -34.10 4.00
C HIS A 62 8.36 -35.02 2.90
N SER A 63 8.52 -36.31 3.21
CA SER A 63 8.92 -37.29 2.19
C SER A 63 7.73 -37.68 1.30
N LYS A 64 8.02 -38.27 0.13
CA LYS A 64 6.99 -38.80 -0.77
C LYS A 64 6.14 -39.85 -0.05
N GLU A 65 6.76 -40.70 0.76
CA GLU A 65 6.10 -41.74 1.55
C GLU A 65 5.17 -41.15 2.61
N GLU A 66 5.60 -40.10 3.32
CA GLU A 66 4.76 -39.40 4.30
C GLU A 66 3.53 -38.76 3.65
N ILE A 67 3.69 -38.17 2.47
CA ILE A 67 2.60 -37.56 1.70
C ILE A 67 1.64 -38.63 1.20
N LEU A 68 2.14 -39.72 0.61
CA LEU A 68 1.32 -40.84 0.14
C LEU A 68 0.56 -41.50 1.29
N GLN A 69 1.23 -41.69 2.44
CA GLN A 69 0.60 -42.22 3.63
C GLN A 69 -0.57 -41.33 4.05
N GLU A 70 -0.37 -40.01 4.22
CA GLU A 70 -1.45 -39.09 4.58
C GLU A 70 -2.57 -39.08 3.54
N LEU A 71 -2.25 -39.07 2.23
CA LEU A 71 -3.27 -39.13 1.18
C LEU A 71 -4.12 -40.41 1.26
N SER A 72 -3.51 -41.53 1.65
CA SER A 72 -4.20 -42.82 1.77
C SER A 72 -4.98 -43.01 3.09
N THR A 73 -4.50 -42.46 4.21
CA THR A 73 -5.06 -42.75 5.54
C THR A 73 -5.92 -41.63 6.12
N SER A 74 -5.96 -40.45 5.51
CA SER A 74 -6.64 -39.29 6.11
C SER A 74 -8.15 -39.38 6.02
N ILE A 75 -8.82 -39.38 7.17
CA ILE A 75 -10.28 -39.46 7.28
C ILE A 75 -10.85 -38.12 7.78
N SER A 76 -12.00 -37.73 7.25
CA SER A 76 -12.77 -36.56 7.68
C SER A 76 -13.53 -36.81 8.99
N THR A 77 -14.05 -35.75 9.60
CA THR A 77 -14.91 -35.87 10.80
C THR A 77 -16.21 -36.64 10.56
N ARG A 78 -16.56 -36.90 9.29
CA ARG A 78 -17.73 -37.70 8.88
C ARG A 78 -17.38 -39.15 8.55
N ASN A 79 -16.17 -39.59 8.91
CA ASN A 79 -15.65 -40.93 8.62
C ASN A 79 -15.51 -41.28 7.12
N VAL A 80 -15.25 -40.25 6.28
CA VAL A 80 -15.01 -40.40 4.83
C VAL A 80 -13.58 -39.98 4.50
N ASN A 81 -12.89 -40.72 3.63
CA ASN A 81 -11.54 -40.39 3.15
C ASN A 81 -11.49 -38.95 2.60
N ARG A 82 -10.48 -38.18 3.00
CA ARG A 82 -10.30 -36.77 2.60
C ARG A 82 -9.75 -36.63 1.19
N PHE A 83 -9.08 -37.67 0.70
CA PHE A 83 -8.40 -37.69 -0.57
C PHE A 83 -8.73 -38.97 -1.34
N GLU A 84 -8.58 -38.87 -2.64
CA GLU A 84 -8.75 -39.98 -3.58
C GLU A 84 -7.48 -40.07 -4.41
N LEU A 85 -6.98 -41.30 -4.56
CA LEU A 85 -5.79 -41.62 -5.32
C LEU A 85 -6.20 -42.37 -6.59
N LEU A 86 -5.57 -42.03 -7.71
CA LEU A 86 -5.75 -42.68 -9.00
C LEU A 86 -4.37 -43.03 -9.55
N GLU A 87 -4.17 -44.27 -10.00
CA GLU A 87 -2.97 -44.68 -10.71
C GLU A 87 -3.28 -44.76 -12.20
N GLN A 88 -2.58 -43.96 -13.00
CA GLN A 88 -2.79 -43.88 -14.46
C GLN A 88 -1.43 -43.78 -15.15
N ASN A 89 -1.17 -44.66 -16.13
CA ASN A 89 0.08 -44.70 -16.91
C ASN A 89 1.37 -44.76 -16.06
N GLY A 90 1.31 -45.39 -14.88
CA GLY A 90 2.45 -45.50 -13.95
C GLY A 90 2.68 -44.27 -13.08
N GLU A 91 1.81 -43.26 -13.16
CA GLU A 91 1.81 -42.09 -12.27
C GLU A 91 0.69 -42.17 -11.23
N ILE A 92 0.99 -41.76 -10.00
CA ILE A 92 0.01 -41.61 -8.94
C ILE A 92 -0.50 -40.18 -8.95
N LEU A 93 -1.81 -40.02 -9.11
CA LEU A 93 -2.50 -38.75 -9.00
C LEU A 93 -3.35 -38.70 -7.74
N ALA A 94 -3.53 -37.51 -7.19
CA ALA A 94 -4.31 -37.26 -5.99
C ALA A 94 -5.30 -36.11 -6.18
N ARG A 95 -6.49 -36.23 -5.59
CA ARG A 95 -7.42 -35.11 -5.41
C ARG A 95 -8.01 -35.09 -4.02
N ALA A 96 -8.52 -33.93 -3.59
CA ALA A 96 -9.34 -33.87 -2.39
C ALA A 96 -10.76 -34.36 -2.67
N VAL A 97 -11.29 -35.21 -1.80
CA VAL A 97 -12.69 -35.63 -1.83
C VAL A 97 -13.55 -34.48 -1.31
N TYR A 98 -14.48 -34.05 -2.15
CA TYR A 98 -15.44 -33.02 -1.83
C TYR A 98 -16.70 -33.66 -1.23
N ALA A 99 -16.98 -33.39 0.05
CA ALA A 99 -18.26 -33.76 0.67
C ALA A 99 -19.42 -32.83 0.25
N ARG A 100 -19.13 -31.82 -0.55
CA ARG A 100 -20.10 -30.94 -1.21
C ARG A 100 -19.52 -30.68 -2.60
N ASN A 101 -20.24 -31.04 -3.65
CA ASN A 101 -19.98 -30.42 -4.94
C ASN A 101 -20.13 -28.92 -4.69
N PHE A 102 -19.02 -28.17 -4.68
CA PHE A 102 -19.16 -26.74 -4.81
C PHE A 102 -19.75 -26.56 -6.19
N GLU A 103 -21.01 -26.14 -6.24
CA GLU A 103 -21.55 -25.56 -7.45
C GLU A 103 -20.48 -24.60 -7.97
N LYS A 104 -20.15 -24.67 -9.26
CA LYS A 104 -19.42 -23.57 -9.89
C LYS A 104 -20.13 -22.32 -9.41
N ALA A 105 -19.39 -21.38 -8.82
CA ALA A 105 -19.98 -20.15 -8.33
C ALA A 105 -20.93 -19.67 -9.43
N PRO A 106 -22.22 -19.41 -9.15
CA PRO A 106 -23.22 -19.17 -10.21
C PRO A 106 -22.86 -17.99 -11.12
N VAL A 107 -21.80 -17.25 -10.77
CA VAL A 107 -21.28 -16.06 -11.45
C VAL A 107 -19.92 -16.30 -12.14
N SER A 108 -19.22 -17.42 -11.91
CA SER A 108 -17.97 -17.73 -12.62
C SER A 108 -18.26 -18.41 -13.97
N THR A 109 -18.99 -17.70 -14.84
CA THR A 109 -18.83 -17.90 -16.28
C THR A 109 -17.68 -17.01 -16.73
N GLU A 110 -16.90 -17.50 -17.69
CA GLU A 110 -15.55 -17.05 -18.05
C GLU A 110 -15.39 -15.59 -18.50
N ASN A 111 -16.39 -14.71 -18.33
CA ASN A 111 -16.32 -13.30 -18.71
C ASN A 111 -17.11 -12.34 -17.78
N GLN A 112 -17.43 -12.72 -16.54
CA GLN A 112 -18.00 -11.78 -15.57
C GLN A 112 -17.21 -11.83 -14.27
N GLU A 113 -16.46 -10.76 -14.00
CA GLU A 113 -15.89 -10.50 -12.68
C GLU A 113 -17.02 -10.62 -11.65
N SER A 114 -16.88 -11.58 -10.74
CA SER A 114 -17.86 -11.78 -9.67
C SER A 114 -18.00 -10.49 -8.87
N GLN A 115 -19.16 -9.84 -8.99
CA GLN A 115 -19.56 -8.58 -8.36
C GLN A 115 -19.86 -8.76 -6.86
N ILE A 116 -19.05 -9.56 -6.15
CA ILE A 116 -19.21 -9.85 -4.73
C ILE A 116 -18.07 -9.14 -4.00
N ASP A 117 -18.43 -8.15 -3.18
CA ASP A 117 -17.47 -7.45 -2.33
C ASP A 117 -16.74 -8.44 -1.41
N SER A 118 -15.43 -8.23 -1.25
CA SER A 118 -14.65 -9.06 -0.32
C SER A 118 -15.15 -8.86 1.12
N LEU A 119 -14.96 -9.84 2.00
CA LEU A 119 -15.27 -9.66 3.43
C LEU A 119 -14.52 -8.45 4.01
N TYR A 120 -13.29 -8.21 3.54
CA TYR A 120 -12.52 -7.02 3.90
C TYR A 120 -13.27 -5.74 3.52
N ASP A 121 -13.76 -5.63 2.28
CA ASP A 121 -14.50 -4.45 1.82
C ASP A 121 -15.81 -4.25 2.58
N VAL A 122 -16.55 -5.32 2.84
CA VAL A 122 -17.80 -5.27 3.62
C VAL A 122 -17.53 -4.82 5.06
N CYS A 123 -16.50 -5.38 5.71
CA CYS A 123 -16.11 -4.98 7.07
C CYS A 123 -15.62 -3.53 7.10
N LEU A 124 -14.80 -3.13 6.13
CA LEU A 124 -14.28 -1.77 6.05
C LEU A 124 -15.42 -0.77 5.86
N GLN A 125 -16.39 -1.06 4.99
CA GLN A 125 -17.56 -0.23 4.79
C GLN A 125 -18.39 -0.12 6.07
N LYS A 126 -18.59 -1.23 6.80
CA LYS A 126 -19.30 -1.23 8.08
C LYS A 126 -18.62 -0.33 9.12
N ILE A 127 -17.29 -0.38 9.22
CA ILE A 127 -16.52 0.50 10.11
C ILE A 127 -16.66 1.97 9.67
N MET A 128 -16.52 2.25 8.37
CA MET A 128 -16.64 3.61 7.82
C MET A 128 -18.01 4.25 8.10
N ASP A 129 -19.09 3.47 8.00
CA ASP A 129 -20.45 3.97 8.28
C ASP A 129 -20.70 4.18 9.79
N ASN A 130 -19.86 3.64 10.68
CA ASN A 130 -20.02 3.69 12.13
C ASN A 130 -18.73 4.16 12.85
N LEU A 131 -17.90 5.00 12.21
CA LEU A 131 -16.57 5.38 12.70
C LEU A 131 -16.53 5.86 14.16
N ASN A 132 -17.58 6.54 14.61
CA ASN A 132 -17.62 7.09 15.96
C ASN A 132 -17.69 6.02 17.06
N ASP A 133 -18.01 4.78 16.70
CA ASP A 133 -18.10 3.65 17.62
C ASP A 133 -16.75 2.92 17.79
N TYR A 134 -15.72 3.34 17.05
CA TYR A 134 -14.40 2.73 17.04
C TYR A 134 -13.33 3.68 17.56
N ASP A 135 -12.38 3.12 18.32
CA ASP A 135 -11.09 3.74 18.62
C ASP A 135 -10.02 3.04 17.79
N LEU A 136 -9.37 3.80 16.90
CA LEU A 136 -8.35 3.28 15.99
C LEU A 136 -6.93 3.72 16.39
N SER A 137 -6.76 4.33 17.57
CA SER A 137 -5.47 4.85 18.03
C SER A 137 -4.35 3.80 18.06
N ASP A 138 -4.66 2.57 18.44
CA ASP A 138 -3.72 1.44 18.47
C ASP A 138 -3.71 0.59 17.18
N PHE A 139 -4.45 1.02 16.15
CA PHE A 139 -4.56 0.27 14.90
C PHE A 139 -3.30 0.43 14.05
N GLN A 140 -2.59 -0.69 13.82
CA GLN A 140 -1.24 -0.68 13.24
C GLN A 140 -1.23 -0.61 11.70
N ASP A 141 -2.35 -0.90 11.04
CA ASP A 141 -2.43 -0.95 9.58
C ASP A 141 -2.79 0.43 9.00
N GLU A 142 -1.74 1.20 8.71
CA GLU A 142 -1.85 2.50 8.04
C GLU A 142 -2.56 2.40 6.69
N HIS A 143 -2.32 1.34 5.92
CA HIS A 143 -2.88 1.20 4.57
C HIS A 143 -4.42 1.17 4.63
N THR A 144 -4.97 0.42 5.57
CA THR A 144 -6.41 0.37 5.81
C THR A 144 -6.96 1.73 6.26
N ILE A 145 -6.27 2.47 7.15
CA ILE A 145 -6.68 3.84 7.52
C ILE A 145 -6.72 4.76 6.29
N ARG A 146 -5.69 4.72 5.44
CA ARG A 146 -5.61 5.54 4.22
C ARG A 146 -6.72 5.22 3.25
N ILE A 147 -7.06 3.94 3.07
CA ILE A 147 -8.20 3.53 2.24
C ILE A 147 -9.50 4.12 2.80
N MET A 148 -9.71 4.08 4.12
CA MET A 148 -10.89 4.69 4.74
C MET A 148 -10.96 6.19 4.48
N ILE A 149 -9.85 6.93 4.69
CA ILE A 149 -9.78 8.36 4.42
C ILE A 149 -10.12 8.64 2.94
N TYR A 150 -9.52 7.90 2.01
CA TYR A 150 -9.75 8.05 0.58
C TYR A 150 -11.22 7.78 0.19
N ARG A 151 -11.80 6.66 0.62
CA ARG A 151 -13.18 6.27 0.32
C ARG A 151 -14.18 7.26 0.94
N LEU A 152 -13.99 7.68 2.18
CA LEU A 152 -14.86 8.66 2.82
C LEU A 152 -14.77 10.03 2.15
N LYS A 153 -13.58 10.42 1.67
CA LYS A 153 -13.38 11.64 0.89
C LYS A 153 -14.14 11.56 -0.45
N SER A 154 -13.97 10.47 -1.21
CA SER A 154 -14.64 10.30 -2.50
C SER A 154 -16.17 10.24 -2.37
N GLN A 155 -16.66 9.66 -1.28
CA GLN A 155 -18.09 9.60 -0.94
C GLN A 155 -18.63 10.90 -0.33
N LYS A 156 -17.79 11.94 -0.12
CA LYS A 156 -18.14 13.19 0.58
C LYS A 156 -18.72 12.97 1.99
N LYS A 157 -18.35 11.87 2.64
CA LYS A 157 -18.77 11.50 4.00
C LYS A 157 -17.72 11.86 5.06
N LEU A 158 -16.49 12.20 4.66
CA LEU A 158 -15.42 12.55 5.59
C LEU A 158 -15.73 13.88 6.27
N ASN A 159 -15.96 13.83 7.59
CA ASN A 159 -16.22 14.99 8.43
C ASN A 159 -15.22 15.07 9.59
N MET A 160 -15.30 16.13 10.39
CA MET A 160 -14.38 16.36 11.51
C MET A 160 -14.39 15.25 12.57
N LYS A 161 -15.55 14.61 12.83
CA LYS A 161 -15.63 13.52 13.80
C LYS A 161 -14.92 12.27 13.28
N GLY A 162 -15.16 11.92 12.02
CA GLY A 162 -14.47 10.82 11.34
C GLY A 162 -12.96 11.05 11.27
N LEU A 163 -12.52 12.27 10.93
CA LEU A 163 -11.10 12.64 10.94
C LEU A 163 -10.46 12.48 12.32
N LYS A 164 -11.15 12.80 13.41
CA LYS A 164 -10.60 12.61 14.77
C LYS A 164 -10.28 11.14 15.06
N VAL A 165 -11.09 10.21 14.56
CA VAL A 165 -10.89 8.77 14.72
C VAL A 165 -9.78 8.25 13.79
N LEU A 166 -9.69 8.80 12.58
CA LEU A 166 -8.75 8.34 11.55
C LEU A 166 -7.35 8.94 11.67
N LEU A 167 -7.18 10.07 12.36
CA LEU A 167 -5.87 10.67 12.63
C LEU A 167 -5.17 9.93 13.77
N VAL A 168 -4.40 8.90 13.41
CA VAL A 168 -3.77 7.96 14.34
C VAL A 168 -2.23 8.01 14.27
N PRO A 169 -1.51 7.57 15.32
CA PRO A 169 -0.04 7.66 15.40
C PRO A 169 0.76 6.90 14.34
N THR A 170 0.15 5.89 13.73
CA THR A 170 0.73 5.07 12.67
C THR A 170 0.71 5.74 11.30
N LEU A 171 -0.01 6.86 11.12
CA LEU A 171 -0.05 7.58 9.85
C LEU A 171 1.32 8.18 9.49
N GLU A 172 1.82 7.77 8.33
CA GLU A 172 2.95 8.38 7.65
C GLU A 172 2.49 9.18 6.42
N HIS A 173 1.33 8.85 5.83
CA HIS A 173 0.80 9.48 4.63
C HIS A 173 -0.61 10.01 4.87
N LEU A 174 -0.81 11.31 4.66
CA LEU A 174 -2.09 11.96 4.87
C LEU A 174 -2.45 12.89 3.71
N ASP A 175 -3.64 12.68 3.16
CA ASP A 175 -4.15 13.46 2.05
C ASP A 175 -5.46 14.17 2.43
N PHE A 176 -5.38 15.49 2.56
CA PHE A 176 -6.50 16.38 2.78
C PHE A 176 -6.97 17.10 1.51
N GLU A 177 -6.50 16.69 0.33
CA GLU A 177 -6.79 17.38 -0.92
C GLU A 177 -8.28 17.68 -1.09
N GLY A 178 -8.59 18.95 -1.35
CA GLY A 178 -9.96 19.43 -1.61
C GLY A 178 -10.89 19.44 -0.40
N LEU A 179 -10.41 19.14 0.82
CA LEU A 179 -11.20 19.26 2.04
C LEU A 179 -11.28 20.70 2.53
N TYR A 180 -12.43 21.08 3.09
CA TYR A 180 -12.60 22.33 3.83
C TYR A 180 -12.07 22.16 5.26
N LEU A 181 -10.86 22.66 5.49
CA LEU A 181 -10.14 22.50 6.76
C LEU A 181 -10.41 23.66 7.74
N THR A 182 -10.27 23.37 9.04
CA THR A 182 -10.30 24.36 10.13
C THR A 182 -9.00 24.30 10.91
N GLU A 183 -8.59 25.34 11.65
CA GLU A 183 -7.34 25.29 12.42
C GLU A 183 -7.26 24.12 13.41
N ASN A 184 -8.42 23.67 13.92
CA ASN A 184 -8.51 22.55 14.85
C ASN A 184 -8.07 21.23 14.21
N ILE A 185 -8.25 21.03 12.90
CA ILE A 185 -7.79 19.79 12.25
C ILE A 185 -6.27 19.70 12.24
N PHE A 186 -5.58 20.83 12.07
CA PHE A 186 -4.12 20.84 12.09
C PHE A 186 -3.59 20.54 13.50
N LYS A 187 -4.25 21.08 14.53
CA LYS A 187 -3.96 20.73 15.93
C LYS A 187 -4.09 19.24 16.19
N LEU A 188 -5.16 18.61 15.73
CA LEU A 188 -5.35 17.17 15.85
C LEU A 188 -4.29 16.40 15.05
N MET A 189 -4.03 16.81 13.82
CA MET A 189 -3.06 16.18 12.92
C MET A 189 -1.67 16.12 13.55
N TRP A 190 -1.10 17.25 13.97
CA TRP A 190 0.27 17.24 14.49
C TRP A 190 0.40 16.70 15.92
N ASN A 191 -0.70 16.60 16.68
CA ASN A 191 -0.70 15.96 17.99
C ASN A 191 -0.81 14.43 17.87
N ASN A 192 -1.57 13.94 16.88
CA ASN A 192 -1.87 12.52 16.75
C ASN A 192 -1.01 11.79 15.71
N CYS A 193 -0.43 12.49 14.74
CA CYS A 193 0.32 11.88 13.62
C CYS A 193 1.81 12.29 13.63
N PRO A 194 2.59 11.99 14.68
CA PRO A 194 3.97 12.47 14.82
C PRO A 194 4.95 11.84 13.81
N ASN A 195 4.53 10.78 13.10
CA ASN A 195 5.34 10.06 12.13
C ASN A 195 5.08 10.48 10.68
N LEU A 196 4.32 11.55 10.46
CA LEU A 196 3.93 11.98 9.13
C LEU A 196 5.15 12.32 8.25
N LYS A 197 5.22 11.66 7.09
CA LYS A 197 6.23 11.82 6.05
C LYS A 197 5.65 12.45 4.79
N GLU A 198 4.39 12.17 4.48
CA GLU A 198 3.72 12.70 3.29
C GLU A 198 2.46 13.45 3.68
N LEU A 199 2.37 14.71 3.26
CA LEU A 199 1.21 15.56 3.51
C LEU A 199 0.75 16.26 2.23
N SER A 200 -0.51 16.05 1.87
CA SER A 200 -1.18 16.81 0.82
C SER A 200 -2.24 17.74 1.42
N LEU A 201 -2.05 19.04 1.20
CA LEU A 201 -3.01 20.12 1.46
C LEU A 201 -3.49 20.77 0.16
N LYS A 202 -3.33 20.05 -0.96
CA LYS A 202 -3.69 20.54 -2.30
C LYS A 202 -5.13 21.04 -2.32
N ASN A 203 -5.34 22.24 -2.82
CA ASN A 203 -6.68 22.81 -2.97
C ASN A 203 -7.52 22.85 -1.66
N CYS A 204 -6.88 22.97 -0.49
CA CYS A 204 -7.59 23.14 0.81
C CYS A 204 -8.03 24.60 1.08
N GLY A 205 -7.91 25.49 0.10
CA GLY A 205 -8.42 26.86 0.15
C GLY A 205 -7.61 27.85 0.99
N TYR A 206 -8.28 28.90 1.48
CA TYR A 206 -7.71 30.10 2.11
C TYR A 206 -6.95 29.85 3.42
N ILE A 207 -7.23 28.75 4.11
CA ILE A 207 -6.64 28.47 5.43
C ILE A 207 -5.16 28.11 5.35
N VAL A 208 -4.71 27.62 4.18
CA VAL A 208 -3.32 27.21 3.96
C VAL A 208 -2.47 28.45 3.67
N THR A 209 -1.93 29.05 4.73
CA THR A 209 -1.08 30.25 4.71
C THR A 209 0.33 29.94 5.20
N ASP A 210 1.29 30.84 4.96
CA ASP A 210 2.66 30.71 5.48
C ASP A 210 2.67 30.48 7.01
N THR A 211 1.78 31.16 7.75
CA THR A 211 1.68 31.05 9.21
C THR A 211 1.29 29.64 9.64
N ILE A 212 0.30 29.04 8.99
CA ILE A 212 -0.13 27.66 9.28
C ILE A 212 0.97 26.68 8.88
N LEU A 213 1.59 26.86 7.71
CA LEU A 213 2.70 26.01 7.27
C LEU A 213 3.88 26.04 8.25
N ILE A 214 4.24 27.20 8.81
CA ILE A 214 5.26 27.31 9.85
C ILE A 214 4.90 26.47 11.08
N GLN A 215 3.63 26.45 11.50
CA GLN A 215 3.20 25.64 12.64
C GLN A 215 3.27 24.14 12.31
N ILE A 216 2.75 23.74 11.15
CA ILE A 216 2.77 22.35 10.69
C ILE A 216 4.20 21.83 10.63
N LEU A 217 5.10 22.53 9.93
CA LEU A 217 6.47 22.07 9.68
C LEU A 217 7.33 22.07 10.96
N LYS A 218 7.06 22.97 11.91
CA LYS A 218 7.68 22.93 13.24
C LYS A 218 7.30 21.70 14.07
N LYS A 219 6.06 21.22 13.93
CA LYS A 219 5.50 20.13 14.73
C LYS A 219 5.65 18.76 14.05
N LEU A 220 5.77 18.74 12.73
CA LEU A 220 5.93 17.54 11.92
C LEU A 220 7.27 17.57 11.15
N PRO A 221 8.41 17.50 11.86
CA PRO A 221 9.73 17.66 11.27
C PRO A 221 10.18 16.44 10.45
N LYS A 222 9.36 15.39 10.30
CA LYS A 222 9.66 14.18 9.53
C LYS A 222 9.11 14.22 8.11
N ILE A 223 8.39 15.28 7.73
CA ILE A 223 7.82 15.42 6.39
C ILE A 223 8.94 15.37 5.34
N GLU A 224 8.72 14.57 4.31
CA GLU A 224 9.60 14.37 3.16
C GLU A 224 8.89 14.72 1.84
N ILE A 225 7.56 14.56 1.78
CA ILE A 225 6.73 14.90 0.62
C ILE A 225 5.66 15.89 1.06
N LEU A 226 5.66 17.07 0.43
CA LEU A 226 4.69 18.12 0.71
C LEU A 226 4.02 18.58 -0.59
N ASN A 227 2.70 18.44 -0.63
CA ASN A 227 1.89 18.95 -1.72
C ASN A 227 0.97 20.07 -1.21
N VAL A 228 1.24 21.30 -1.67
CA VAL A 228 0.45 22.49 -1.34
C VAL A 228 -0.08 23.17 -2.60
N ALA A 229 -0.16 22.43 -3.71
CA ALA A 229 -0.63 22.98 -4.98
C ALA A 229 -2.00 23.67 -4.83
N PHE A 230 -2.20 24.75 -5.60
CA PHE A 230 -3.39 25.61 -5.56
C PHE A 230 -3.61 26.40 -4.25
N CYS A 231 -2.68 26.35 -3.28
CA CYS A 231 -2.73 27.18 -2.08
C CYS A 231 -2.12 28.58 -2.33
N ASN A 232 -2.95 29.48 -2.87
CA ASN A 232 -2.52 30.81 -3.34
C ASN A 232 -2.10 31.82 -2.25
N HIS A 233 -2.12 31.46 -0.97
CA HIS A 233 -1.68 32.34 0.13
C HIS A 233 -0.26 32.07 0.61
N LEU A 234 0.44 31.15 -0.05
CA LEU A 234 1.84 30.85 0.23
C LEU A 234 2.74 31.80 -0.54
N THR A 235 3.85 32.19 0.08
CA THR A 235 4.86 33.09 -0.49
C THR A 235 6.25 32.50 -0.33
N ASP A 236 7.28 33.19 -0.80
CA ASP A 236 8.70 32.85 -0.60
C ASP A 236 9.05 32.43 0.84
N LYS A 237 8.35 32.98 1.85
CA LYS A 237 8.50 32.60 3.26
C LYS A 237 8.25 31.11 3.52
N THR A 238 7.37 30.46 2.77
CA THR A 238 7.15 29.02 2.84
C THR A 238 8.42 28.24 2.49
N LEU A 239 9.17 28.65 1.46
CA LEU A 239 10.42 27.98 1.08
C LEU A 239 11.49 28.12 2.17
N GLU A 240 11.62 29.30 2.76
CA GLU A 240 12.54 29.53 3.89
C GLU A 240 12.17 28.66 5.11
N THR A 241 10.86 28.52 5.34
CA THR A 241 10.32 27.68 6.42
C THR A 241 10.63 26.20 6.18
N ILE A 242 10.47 25.71 4.94
CA ILE A 242 10.79 24.33 4.57
C ILE A 242 12.28 24.05 4.81
N VAL A 243 13.18 24.89 4.30
CA VAL A 243 14.64 24.74 4.49
C VAL A 243 14.99 24.70 5.98
N LYS A 244 14.32 25.53 6.80
CA LYS A 244 14.60 25.63 8.23
C LYS A 244 14.12 24.43 9.05
N TYR A 245 12.92 23.91 8.77
CA TYR A 245 12.26 22.95 9.66
C TYR A 245 12.23 21.52 9.11
N ILE A 246 12.29 21.34 7.79
CA ILE A 246 12.27 20.03 7.13
C ILE A 246 13.32 19.96 5.99
N PRO A 247 14.62 20.15 6.28
CA PRO A 247 15.68 20.15 5.26
C PRO A 247 15.84 18.82 4.51
N GLN A 248 15.21 17.74 5.00
CA GLN A 248 15.18 16.43 4.35
C GLN A 248 14.12 16.28 3.26
N ILE A 249 13.40 17.35 2.91
CA ILE A 249 12.35 17.31 1.87
C ILE A 249 12.88 16.67 0.58
N LYS A 250 12.09 15.73 0.05
CA LYS A 250 12.37 14.96 -1.16
C LYS A 250 11.48 15.42 -2.30
N GLU A 251 10.21 15.73 -2.02
CA GLU A 251 9.27 16.15 -3.04
C GLU A 251 8.46 17.36 -2.57
N LEU A 252 8.41 18.40 -3.39
CA LEU A 252 7.64 19.60 -3.14
C LEU A 252 6.79 19.96 -4.35
N ASN A 253 5.49 20.12 -4.14
CA ASN A 253 4.56 20.54 -5.17
C ASN A 253 3.94 21.91 -4.82
N LEU A 254 4.31 22.93 -5.61
CA LEU A 254 3.87 24.32 -5.56
C LEU A 254 3.06 24.72 -6.81
N ASN A 255 2.55 23.73 -7.55
CA ASN A 255 1.82 23.94 -8.78
C ASN A 255 0.64 24.91 -8.58
N LYS A 256 0.41 25.76 -9.58
CA LYS A 256 -0.65 26.79 -9.58
C LYS A 256 -0.57 27.79 -8.42
N ILE A 257 0.63 28.05 -7.88
CA ILE A 257 0.88 29.18 -6.96
C ILE A 257 1.75 30.21 -7.69
N ASN A 258 1.29 31.47 -7.74
CA ASN A 258 1.96 32.53 -8.50
C ASN A 258 2.80 33.49 -7.63
N ASN A 259 2.84 33.26 -6.32
CA ASN A 259 3.44 34.19 -5.34
C ASN A 259 4.86 33.77 -4.93
N PHE A 260 5.52 32.92 -5.73
CA PHE A 260 6.91 32.54 -5.54
C PHE A 260 7.80 33.28 -6.54
N SER A 261 8.83 33.94 -6.05
CA SER A 261 9.83 34.60 -6.88
C SER A 261 10.85 33.60 -7.42
N GLU A 262 11.40 33.91 -8.60
CA GLU A 262 12.50 33.15 -9.19
C GLU A 262 13.70 33.06 -8.25
N GLU A 263 14.05 34.16 -7.57
CA GLU A 263 15.17 34.22 -6.64
C GLU A 263 14.97 33.25 -5.45
N ALA A 264 13.76 33.19 -4.90
CA ALA A 264 13.46 32.29 -3.79
C ALA A 264 13.54 30.82 -4.21
N ILE A 265 13.12 30.47 -5.43
CA ILE A 265 13.28 29.11 -5.97
C ILE A 265 14.75 28.75 -6.15
N ILE A 266 15.57 29.64 -6.70
CA ILE A 266 17.01 29.41 -6.85
C ILE A 266 17.68 29.23 -5.48
N LYS A 267 17.35 30.09 -4.51
CA LYS A 267 17.85 29.98 -3.13
C LYS A 267 17.41 28.67 -2.47
N PHE A 268 16.15 28.29 -2.63
CA PHE A 268 15.61 27.03 -2.13
C PHE A 268 16.34 25.82 -2.69
N LEU A 269 16.51 25.77 -4.02
CA LEU A 269 17.28 24.72 -4.69
C LEU A 269 18.67 24.63 -4.08
N SER A 270 19.42 25.74 -4.01
CA SER A 270 20.78 25.75 -3.45
C SER A 270 20.88 25.28 -1.98
N SER A 271 19.79 25.36 -1.21
CA SER A 271 19.74 25.02 0.21
C SER A 271 19.21 23.61 0.50
N THR A 272 18.75 22.87 -0.51
CA THR A 272 18.15 21.54 -0.34
C THR A 272 18.97 20.46 -1.03
N HIS A 273 19.43 19.49 -0.26
CA HIS A 273 20.37 18.45 -0.77
C HIS A 273 19.72 17.07 -0.95
N LYS A 274 18.49 16.88 -0.48
CA LYS A 274 17.73 15.62 -0.61
C LYS A 274 16.56 15.71 -1.59
N LEU A 275 16.35 16.89 -2.18
CA LEU A 275 15.25 17.15 -3.09
C LEU A 275 15.42 16.29 -4.35
N LYS A 276 14.36 15.60 -4.73
CA LYS A 276 14.27 14.73 -5.91
C LYS A 276 13.24 15.23 -6.90
N ARG A 277 12.17 15.89 -6.43
CA ARG A 277 11.11 16.43 -7.27
C ARG A 277 10.67 17.82 -6.81
N LEU A 278 10.58 18.75 -7.75
CA LEU A 278 10.02 20.08 -7.53
C LEU A 278 9.04 20.44 -8.65
N ASP A 279 7.77 20.62 -8.29
CA ASP A 279 6.76 21.13 -9.21
C ASP A 279 6.47 22.60 -8.92
N VAL A 280 6.83 23.45 -9.88
CA VAL A 280 6.62 24.89 -9.90
C VAL A 280 6.02 25.30 -11.24
N TYR A 281 5.06 24.53 -11.76
CA TYR A 281 4.48 24.68 -13.09
C TYR A 281 4.17 26.13 -13.50
N ASN A 282 3.73 26.96 -12.56
CA ASN A 282 3.29 28.35 -12.78
C ASN A 282 4.39 29.42 -12.57
N LEU A 283 5.62 29.01 -12.24
CA LEU A 283 6.74 29.94 -12.05
C LEU A 283 7.06 30.65 -13.36
N ARG A 284 7.26 31.97 -13.27
CA ARG A 284 7.79 32.78 -14.37
C ARG A 284 9.28 32.95 -14.16
N THR A 285 10.06 32.67 -15.20
CA THR A 285 11.52 32.74 -15.13
C THR A 285 12.10 33.71 -16.15
N THR A 286 13.21 34.34 -15.79
CA THR A 286 14.08 35.06 -16.71
C THR A 286 15.00 34.07 -17.42
N GLU A 287 15.59 34.46 -18.55
CA GLU A 287 16.59 33.60 -19.23
C GLU A 287 17.77 33.24 -18.29
N GLN A 288 18.24 34.21 -17.50
CA GLN A 288 19.34 34.01 -16.56
C GLN A 288 18.96 33.04 -15.44
N GLY A 289 17.77 33.20 -14.85
CA GLY A 289 17.31 32.29 -13.79
C GLY A 289 17.01 30.90 -14.32
N ARG A 290 16.46 30.77 -15.53
CA ARG A 290 16.29 29.49 -16.21
C ARG A 290 17.62 28.74 -16.34
N VAL A 291 18.69 29.41 -16.78
CA VAL A 291 20.03 28.79 -16.87
C VAL A 291 20.52 28.30 -15.50
N LYS A 292 20.37 29.11 -14.45
CA LYS A 292 20.77 28.74 -13.08
C LYS A 292 19.99 27.54 -12.56
N ILE A 293 18.66 27.54 -12.74
CA ILE A 293 17.78 26.43 -12.35
C ILE A 293 18.19 25.15 -13.09
N LEU A 294 18.33 25.21 -14.43
CA LEU A 294 18.75 24.07 -15.26
C LEU A 294 20.09 23.47 -14.82
N GLN A 295 21.07 24.33 -14.52
CA GLN A 295 22.37 23.89 -14.02
C GLN A 295 22.25 23.14 -12.68
N TYR A 296 21.43 23.66 -11.76
CA TYR A 296 21.21 23.05 -10.46
C TYR A 296 20.50 21.69 -10.58
N ILE A 297 19.38 21.63 -11.32
CA ILE A 297 18.58 20.40 -11.41
C ILE A 297 19.35 19.27 -12.10
N ARG A 298 20.19 19.58 -13.11
CA ARG A 298 21.02 18.59 -13.81
C ARG A 298 22.13 18.04 -12.93
N SER A 299 22.80 18.92 -12.19
CA SER A 299 23.89 18.49 -11.28
C SER A 299 23.40 17.62 -10.12
N HIS A 300 22.11 17.74 -9.74
CA HIS A 300 21.54 17.02 -8.60
C HIS A 300 20.49 15.97 -8.98
N GLY A 301 20.21 15.78 -10.28
CA GLY A 301 19.23 14.80 -10.77
C GLY A 301 17.80 15.05 -10.30
N ILE A 302 17.38 16.31 -10.23
CA ILE A 302 16.06 16.71 -9.71
C ILE A 302 15.03 16.70 -10.85
N LYS A 303 13.92 15.97 -10.67
CA LYS A 303 12.74 16.08 -11.53
C LYS A 303 12.08 17.45 -11.30
N PHE A 304 12.29 18.37 -12.23
CA PHE A 304 11.73 19.71 -12.18
C PHE A 304 10.54 19.80 -13.13
N ILE A 305 9.46 20.48 -12.72
CA ILE A 305 8.25 20.67 -13.52
C ILE A 305 7.94 22.17 -13.55
N CYS A 306 8.00 22.77 -14.73
CA CYS A 306 7.74 24.19 -14.97
C CYS A 306 7.20 24.38 -16.39
N ARG A 307 6.16 25.19 -16.59
CA ARG A 307 5.53 25.39 -17.91
C ARG A 307 6.50 25.91 -18.96
N GLU A 308 7.47 26.72 -18.57
CA GLU A 308 8.43 27.35 -19.50
C GLU A 308 9.56 26.41 -19.94
N PHE A 309 9.55 25.16 -19.47
CA PHE A 309 10.61 24.19 -19.71
C PHE A 309 10.02 22.99 -20.47
N GLU A 310 10.38 22.90 -21.75
CA GLU A 310 10.00 21.79 -22.63
C GLU A 310 11.29 21.11 -23.09
N ASN A 311 11.71 19.99 -22.47
CA ASN A 311 12.73 19.02 -22.95
C ASN A 311 12.93 17.86 -21.96
N GLU A 312 13.52 16.73 -22.39
CA GLU A 312 13.59 15.43 -21.68
C GLU A 312 14.08 15.44 -20.21
N ASP A 313 14.91 16.41 -19.79
CA ASP A 313 15.36 16.57 -18.39
C ASP A 313 14.30 17.25 -17.47
N VAL A 314 13.28 17.83 -18.07
CA VAL A 314 12.28 18.71 -17.46
C VAL A 314 10.92 18.35 -18.06
N ALA A 315 10.24 17.40 -17.44
CA ALA A 315 9.02 16.85 -18.00
C ALA A 315 7.97 17.97 -18.19
N PRO A 316 7.47 18.21 -19.43
CA PRO A 316 6.18 18.83 -19.62
C PRO A 316 5.12 17.76 -19.34
N GLU A 317 5.15 17.16 -18.14
CA GLU A 317 4.05 16.35 -17.69
C GLU A 317 2.91 17.32 -17.39
N MET A 318 1.88 17.30 -18.22
CA MET A 318 0.55 17.71 -17.80
C MET A 318 0.34 17.03 -16.44
N PRO A 319 0.02 17.76 -15.35
CA PRO A 319 -0.16 17.13 -14.05
C PRO A 319 -1.12 15.96 -14.23
N ALA A 320 -0.79 14.77 -13.73
CA ALA A 320 -1.60 13.55 -13.87
C ALA A 320 -2.96 13.63 -13.15
N TYR A 321 -3.50 14.83 -12.97
CA TYR A 321 -4.63 15.17 -12.12
C TYR A 321 -5.39 16.35 -12.76
N LEU A 322 -6.02 16.09 -13.91
CA LEU A 322 -7.31 16.73 -14.22
C LEU A 322 -8.41 16.01 -13.46
#